data_AF-A0A969G4P1-F1
#
_entry.id   AF-A0A969G4P1-F1
#
_cell.length_a   1.000
_cell.length_b   1.000
_cell.length_c   1.000
_cell.angle_alpha   90.00
_cell.angle_beta   90.00
_cell.angle_gamma   90.00
#
_symmetry.space_group_name_H-M   'P 1'
#
loop_
_entity.id
_entity.type
_entity.pdbx_description
1 polymer ?
#
loop_
_entity_poly.entity_id
_entity_poly.type
_entity_poly.pdbx_seq_one_letter_code
_entity_poly.pdbx_strand_id
1 'polypeptide(L)' 'MPKDRDIQQIDSVMRQYHIQKRLRRRFSEFIHDHKAEGFYGNKNDRGDFTYQELCHLAKEFLEDQEG' A
#
# COMPACT_ATOMS: atom_id res chain seq x y z
N MET A 1 -14.79 5.40 3.69
CA MET A 1 -14.12 6.07 2.57
C MET A 1 -12.65 6.25 2.96
N PRO A 2 -11.68 5.85 2.13
CA PRO A 2 -10.28 6.11 2.43
C PRO A 2 -10.11 7.62 2.55
N LYS A 3 -9.58 8.09 3.68
CA LYS A 3 -9.35 9.52 3.90
C LYS A 3 -8.36 9.98 2.84
N ASP A 4 -8.54 11.18 2.29
CA ASP A 4 -7.70 11.76 1.22
C ASP A 4 -6.18 11.70 1.46
N ARG A 5 -5.71 11.44 2.69
CA ARG A 5 -4.30 11.20 3.01
C ARG A 5 -3.79 9.82 2.57
N ASP A 6 -4.60 8.76 2.68
CA ASP A 6 -4.21 7.42 2.23
C ASP A 6 -3.94 7.41 0.72
N ILE A 7 -4.77 8.12 -0.03
CA ILE A 7 -4.65 8.27 -1.49
C ILE A 7 -3.32 8.93 -1.85
N GLN A 8 -2.91 9.97 -1.14
CA GLN A 8 -1.65 10.68 -1.39
C GLN A 8 -0.42 9.84 -1.03
N GLN A 9 -0.47 9.10 0.08
CA GLN A 9 0.64 8.23 0.48
C GLN A 9 0.80 7.06 -0.48
N ILE A 10 -0.30 6.42 -0.89
CA ILE A 10 -0.32 5.38 -1.92
C ILE A 10 0.24 5.93 -3.24
N ASP A 11 -0.18 7.13 -3.66
CA ASP A 11 0.33 7.76 -4.89
C ASP A 11 1.83 8.11 -4.82
N SER A 12 2.34 8.47 -3.64
CA SER A 12 3.76 8.72 -3.43
C SER A 12 4.56 7.42 -3.53
N VAL A 13 4.10 6.37 -2.85
CA VAL A 13 4.72 5.04 -2.88
C VAL A 13 4.70 4.47 -4.31
N MET A 14 3.56 4.51 -4.98
CA MET A 14 3.45 4.07 -6.38
C MET A 14 4.44 4.78 -7.30
N ARG A 15 4.64 6.10 -7.11
CA ARG A 15 5.63 6.86 -7.86
C ARG A 15 7.06 6.45 -7.51
N GLN A 16 7.36 6.29 -6.23
CA GLN A 16 8.69 5.90 -5.73
C GLN A 16 9.12 4.53 -6.26
N TYR A 17 8.19 3.60 -6.37
CA TYR A 17 8.43 2.23 -6.83
C TYR A 17 8.10 2.01 -8.31
N HIS A 18 7.84 3.08 -9.07
CA HIS A 18 7.47 3.01 -10.49
C HIS A 18 6.31 2.06 -10.81
N ILE A 19 5.40 1.84 -9.84
CA ILE A 19 4.22 1.01 -10.01
C ILE A 19 3.33 1.67 -11.06
N GLN A 20 3.08 0.94 -12.15
CA GLN A 20 2.28 1.45 -13.26
C GLN A 20 0.86 1.79 -12.78
N LYS A 21 0.28 2.88 -13.31
CA LYS A 21 -1.07 3.32 -12.92
C LYS A 21 -2.14 2.22 -13.11
N ARG A 22 -1.95 1.31 -14.08
CA ARG A 22 -2.85 0.16 -14.27
C ARG A 22 -2.87 -0.81 -13.09
N LEU A 23 -1.79 -0.88 -12.32
CA LEU A 23 -1.67 -1.70 -11.12
C LEU A 23 -2.17 -0.99 -9.86
N ARG A 24 -2.57 0.29 -9.93
CA ARG A 24 -3.11 1.04 -8.78
C ARG A 24 -4.23 0.30 -8.07
N ARG A 25 -5.18 -0.20 -8.85
CA ARG A 25 -6.35 -0.89 -8.32
C ARG A 25 -5.93 -2.18 -7.60
N ARG A 26 -5.10 -3.00 -8.25
CA ARG A 26 -4.52 -4.21 -7.65
C ARG A 26 -3.72 -3.91 -6.39
N PHE A 27 -2.91 -2.86 -6.39
CA PHE A 27 -2.13 -2.46 -5.23
C PHE A 27 -3.03 -1.98 -4.08
N SER A 28 -4.12 -1.29 -4.39
CA SER A 28 -5.11 -0.88 -3.38
C SER A 28 -5.88 -2.08 -2.80
N GLU A 29 -6.23 -3.06 -3.64
CA GLU A 29 -6.82 -4.34 -3.22
C GLU A 29 -5.85 -5.13 -2.32
N PHE A 30 -4.58 -5.25 -2.73
CA PHE A 30 -3.51 -5.91 -1.98
C PHE A 30 -3.30 -5.33 -0.57
N ILE A 31 -3.27 -3.99 -0.45
CA ILE A 31 -3.18 -3.30 0.84
C ILE A 31 -4.40 -3.62 1.70
N HIS A 32 -5.59 -3.67 1.11
CA HIS A 32 -6.82 -3.93 1.85
C HIS A 32 -6.90 -5.36 2.37
N ASP A 33 -6.46 -6.34 1.57
CA ASP A 33 -6.37 -7.74 1.98
C ASP A 33 -5.36 -7.91 3.12
N HIS A 34 -4.16 -7.32 3.01
CA HIS A 34 -3.17 -7.35 4.11
C HIS A 34 -3.68 -6.67 5.38
N LYS A 35 -4.48 -5.59 5.26
CA LYS A 35 -5.12 -4.93 6.41
C LYS A 35 -6.15 -5.83 7.08
N ALA A 36 -6.89 -6.63 6.30
CA ALA A 36 -7.90 -7.56 6.79
C ALA A 36 -7.28 -8.79 7.47
N GLU A 37 -6.16 -9.28 6.94
CA GLU A 37 -5.39 -10.39 7.55
C GLU A 37 -4.63 -9.98 8.81
N GLY A 38 -4.59 -8.66 9.11
CA GLY A 38 -3.90 -8.14 10.29
C GLY A 38 -2.38 -8.10 10.15
N PHE A 39 -1.87 -8.23 8.92
CA PHE A 39 -0.46 -7.99 8.64
C PHE A 39 -0.15 -6.51 8.80
N TYR A 40 1.04 -6.24 9.32
CA TYR A 40 1.55 -4.93 9.73
C TYR A 40 0.88 -4.32 10.98
N GLY A 41 1.72 -3.85 11.90
CA GLY A 41 1.39 -3.62 13.31
C GLY A 41 1.73 -2.22 13.84
N ASN A 42 2.42 -1.39 13.06
CA ASN A 42 2.62 0.03 13.34
C ASN A 42 1.56 0.84 12.60
N LYS A 43 0.30 0.49 12.82
CA LYS A 43 -0.79 1.37 12.43
C LYS A 43 -0.57 2.71 13.14
N ASN A 44 -0.69 3.82 12.41
CA ASN A 44 -0.66 5.13 13.04
C ASN A 44 -1.81 5.26 14.07
N ASP A 45 -1.88 6.35 14.85
CA ASP A 45 -2.97 6.61 15.81
C ASP A 45 -4.38 6.52 15.22
N ARG A 46 -4.52 6.46 13.89
CA ARG A 46 -5.79 6.34 13.16
C ARG A 46 -6.11 4.92 12.69
N GLY A 47 -5.23 3.95 12.92
CA GLY A 47 -5.44 2.57 12.47
C GLY A 47 -5.05 2.31 11.01
N ASP A 48 -4.32 3.24 10.37
CA ASP A 48 -3.86 3.13 8.98
C ASP A 48 -2.37 2.80 8.91
N PHE A 49 -1.97 2.15 7.81
CA PHE A 49 -0.56 1.81 7.60
C PHE A 49 0.32 3.06 7.58
N THR A 50 1.48 2.95 8.21
CA THR A 50 2.52 3.97 8.09
C THR A 50 3.10 3.98 6.68
N TYR A 51 3.75 5.10 6.33
CA TYR A 51 4.44 5.20 5.04
C TYR A 51 5.49 4.10 4.84
N GLN A 52 6.15 3.65 5.91
CA GLN A 52 7.13 2.56 5.86
C GLN A 52 6.48 1.21 5.57
N GLU A 53 5.31 0.94 6.14
CA GLU A 53 4.54 -0.29 5.85
C GLU A 53 4.02 -0.28 4.42
N LEU A 54 3.52 0.86 3.93
CA LEU A 54 3.15 1.01 2.52
C LEU A 54 4.35 0.79 1.57
N CYS A 55 5.54 1.25 1.95
CA CYS A 55 6.77 0.97 1.19
C CYS A 55 7.14 -0.52 1.17
N HIS A 56 6.94 -1.22 2.29
CA HIS A 56 7.20 -2.66 2.38
C HIS A 56 6.20 -3.44 1.52
N LEU A 57 4.91 -3.16 1.66
CA LEU A 57 3.85 -3.73 0.84
C LEU A 57 4.06 -3.47 -0.66
N ALA A 58 4.60 -2.30 -1.03
CA ALA A 58 4.92 -1.99 -2.42
C ALA A 58 6.05 -2.85 -2.98
N LYS A 59 7.05 -3.21 -2.16
CA LYS A 59 8.12 -4.13 -2.56
C LYS A 59 7.57 -5.54 -2.72
N GLU A 60 6.83 -6.03 -1.72
CA GLU A 60 6.20 -7.36 -1.79
C GLU A 60 5.27 -7.48 -2.99
N PHE A 61 4.47 -6.43 -3.25
CA PHE A 61 3.60 -6.38 -4.42
C PHE A 61 4.39 -6.42 -5.74
N LEU A 62 5.54 -5.77 -5.84
CA LEU A 62 6.37 -5.83 -7.04
C LEU A 62 7.03 -7.19 -7.21
N GLU A 63 7.55 -7.78 -6.14
CA GLU A 63 8.14 -9.13 -6.15
C GLU A 63 7.11 -10.18 -6.59
N ASP A 64 5.86 -10.08 -6.13
CA ASP A 64 4.76 -10.96 -6.55
C ASP A 64 4.34 -10.77 -8.02
N GLN A 65 4.50 -9.56 -8.58
CA GLN A 65 4.16 -9.28 -9.99
C GLN A 65 5.31 -9.57 -10.97
N GLU A 66 6.55 -9.69 -10.50
CA GLU A 66 7.72 -10.08 -11.30
C GLU A 66 8.02 -11.60 -11.25
N GLY A 67 7.27 -12.35 -10.44
CA GLY A 67 7.34 -13.81 -10.32
C GLY A 67 6.56 -14.60 -11.38
#